data_AF-A0A933UR77-F1
#
_entry.id   AF-A0A933UR77-F1
#
_cell.length_a   1.000
_cell.length_b   1.000
_cell.length_c   1.000
_cell.angle_alpha   90.00
_cell.angle_beta   90.00
_cell.angle_gamma   90.00
#
_symmetry.space_group_name_H-M   'P 1'
#
loop_
_entity.id
_entity.type
_entity.pdbx_description
1 polymer ?
#
loop_
_entity_poly.entity_id
_entity_poly.type
_entity_poly.pdbx_seq_one_letter_code
_entity_poly.pdbx_strand_id
1 'polypeptide(L)'
;MFERFTQQAREVVVRAQDVARRLDHPAIGTSHLLLALLLADDRTARLLNGHGVTEEGAERALRRVLRRDPIAPAGGPAPDEDAAALAALGFDLDRIRAAMEAAFGPGALDAPAPAPAPRGLRRLVRRRREDPEIVLL
;
A
#
# COMPACT_ATOMS: atom_id res chain seq x y z
N MET A 1 -17.25 8.37 8.78
CA MET A 1 -16.22 8.43 7.70
C MET A 1 -16.79 8.06 6.35
N PHE A 2 -17.62 7.03 6.25
CA PHE A 2 -18.19 6.56 4.99
C PHE A 2 -19.51 7.27 4.58
N GLU A 3 -19.91 8.36 5.26
CA GLU A 3 -21.23 8.97 5.03
C GLU A 3 -21.41 9.57 3.62
N ARG A 4 -20.31 9.77 2.87
CA ARG A 4 -20.33 10.34 1.51
C ARG A 4 -20.19 9.31 0.40
N PHE A 5 -20.02 8.04 0.72
CA PHE A 5 -19.84 6.98 -0.26
C PHE A 5 -21.16 6.28 -0.56
N THR A 6 -21.35 5.90 -1.82
CA THR A 6 -22.40 4.95 -2.19
C THR A 6 -22.17 3.62 -1.47
N GLN A 7 -23.20 2.79 -1.38
CA GLN A 7 -23.05 1.45 -0.80
C GLN A 7 -21.93 0.66 -1.50
N GLN A 8 -21.95 0.62 -2.83
CA GLN A 8 -20.93 -0.06 -3.65
C GLN A 8 -19.51 0.49 -3.37
N ALA A 9 -19.35 1.80 -3.28
CA ALA A 9 -18.04 2.39 -2.99
C ALA A 9 -17.53 2.02 -1.59
N ARG A 10 -18.41 1.89 -0.59
CA ARG A 10 -18.04 1.42 0.74
C ARG A 10 -17.57 -0.03 0.71
N GLU A 11 -18.29 -0.90 0.00
CA GLU A 11 -17.93 -2.31 -0.17
C GLU A 11 -16.57 -2.48 -0.84
N VAL A 12 -16.27 -1.67 -1.86
CA VAL A 12 -14.96 -1.66 -2.53
C VAL A 12 -13.84 -1.28 -1.55
N VAL A 13 -14.02 -0.26 -0.72
CA VAL A 13 -12.99 0.15 0.25
C VAL A 13 -12.75 -0.92 1.31
N VAL A 14 -13.82 -1.58 1.78
CA VAL A 14 -13.69 -2.72 2.70
C VAL A 14 -12.93 -3.86 2.03
N ARG A 15 -13.29 -4.23 0.80
CA ARG A 15 -12.58 -5.28 0.06
C ARG A 15 -11.11 -4.92 -0.19
N ALA A 16 -10.79 -3.66 -0.43
CA ALA A 16 -9.41 -3.22 -0.60
C ALA A 16 -8.56 -3.43 0.66
N GLN A 17 -9.16 -3.44 1.86
CA GLN A 17 -8.48 -3.84 3.09
C GLN A 17 -8.09 -5.32 3.05
N ASP A 18 -9.01 -6.19 2.62
CA ASP A 18 -8.74 -7.62 2.51
C ASP A 18 -7.67 -7.91 1.45
N VAL A 19 -7.67 -7.17 0.34
CA VAL A 19 -6.61 -7.25 -0.68
C VAL A 19 -5.26 -6.84 -0.08
N ALA A 20 -5.18 -5.72 0.65
CA ALA A 20 -3.94 -5.27 1.27
C ALA A 20 -3.41 -6.29 2.30
N ARG A 21 -4.29 -6.85 3.14
CA ARG A 21 -3.93 -7.90 4.11
C ARG A 21 -3.44 -9.17 3.43
N ARG A 22 -4.12 -9.63 2.37
CA ARG A 22 -3.72 -10.84 1.62
C ARG A 22 -2.35 -10.69 0.96
N LEU A 23 -1.99 -9.46 0.60
CA LEU A 23 -0.70 -9.14 -0.01
C LEU A 23 0.36 -8.71 1.02
N ASP A 24 0.04 -8.76 2.31
CA ASP A 24 0.91 -8.33 3.41
C ASP A 24 1.42 -6.88 3.27
N HIS A 25 0.54 -5.99 2.81
CA HIS A 25 0.86 -4.57 2.66
C HIS A 25 0.37 -3.77 3.87
N PRO A 26 1.22 -2.92 4.48
CA PRO A 26 0.89 -2.21 5.73
C PRO A 26 -0.16 -1.10 5.53
N ALA A 27 -0.46 -0.73 4.29
CA ALA A 27 -1.42 0.33 3.98
C ALA A 27 -2.20 0.07 2.68
N ILE A 28 -3.42 0.60 2.62
CA ILE A 28 -4.26 0.58 1.42
C ILE A 28 -3.77 1.66 0.45
N GLY A 29 -3.04 1.26 -0.59
CA GLY A 29 -2.78 2.06 -1.79
C GLY A 29 -3.85 1.93 -2.89
N THR A 30 -3.71 2.73 -3.95
CA THR A 30 -4.60 2.76 -5.12
C THR A 30 -4.71 1.41 -5.84
N SER A 31 -3.64 0.63 -5.88
CA SER A 31 -3.64 -0.70 -6.51
C SER A 31 -4.58 -1.69 -5.82
N HIS A 32 -4.77 -1.58 -4.50
CA HIS A 32 -5.71 -2.42 -3.76
C HIS A 32 -7.16 -2.05 -4.07
N LEU A 33 -7.43 -0.74 -4.23
CA LEU A 33 -8.74 -0.25 -4.66
C LEU A 33 -9.05 -0.74 -6.07
N LEU A 34 -8.08 -0.69 -6.99
CA LEU A 34 -8.25 -1.20 -8.35
C LEU A 34 -8.57 -2.71 -8.35
N LEU A 35 -7.80 -3.51 -7.61
CA LEU A 35 -8.08 -4.94 -7.48
C LEU A 35 -9.45 -5.21 -6.85
N ALA A 36 -9.83 -4.45 -5.81
CA ALA A 36 -11.13 -4.57 -5.17
C ALA A 36 -12.31 -4.22 -6.09
N LEU A 37 -12.11 -3.25 -6.99
CA LEU A 37 -13.07 -2.91 -8.05
C LEU A 37 -13.23 -4.04 -9.06
N LEU A 38 -12.12 -4.61 -9.53
CA LEU A 38 -12.14 -5.72 -10.51
C LEU A 38 -12.82 -6.98 -9.93
N LEU A 39 -12.66 -7.21 -8.63
CA LEU A 39 -13.30 -8.29 -7.88
C LEU A 39 -14.80 -8.09 -7.61
N ALA A 40 -15.37 -6.91 -7.90
CA ALA A 40 -16.78 -6.61 -7.60
C ALA A 40 -17.77 -7.24 -8.59
N ASP A 41 -17.29 -7.77 -9.72
CA ASP A 41 -18.08 -8.33 -10.83
C ASP A 41 -19.30 -7.47 -11.25
N ASP A 42 -19.18 -6.16 -11.08
CA ASP A 42 -20.20 -5.18 -11.39
C ASP A 42 -19.98 -4.56 -12.78
N ARG A 43 -20.81 -3.56 -13.14
CA ARG A 43 -20.66 -2.84 -14.41
C ARG A 43 -19.28 -2.20 -14.55
N THR A 44 -18.69 -1.71 -13.45
CA THR A 44 -17.37 -1.07 -13.45
C THR A 44 -16.28 -2.09 -13.77
N ALA A 45 -16.31 -3.25 -13.10
CA ALA A 45 -15.40 -4.36 -13.37
C ALA A 45 -15.48 -4.80 -14.84
N ARG A 46 -16.69 -4.95 -15.38
CA ARG A 46 -16.91 -5.32 -16.80
C ARG A 46 -16.40 -4.27 -17.77
N LEU A 47 -16.58 -2.99 -17.47
CA LEU A 47 -16.06 -1.90 -18.30
C LEU A 47 -14.53 -1.91 -18.32
N LEU A 48 -13.89 -2.04 -17.16
CA LEU A 48 -12.43 -2.13 -17.04
C LEU A 48 -11.88 -3.35 -17.80
N ASN A 49 -12.51 -4.51 -17.62
CA ASN A 49 -12.17 -5.73 -18.37
C ASN A 49 -12.32 -5.55 -19.88
N GLY A 50 -13.38 -4.86 -20.34
CA GLY A 50 -13.59 -4.53 -21.75
C GLY A 50 -12.50 -3.63 -22.36
N HIS A 51 -11.80 -2.87 -21.52
CA HIS A 51 -10.61 -2.08 -21.90
C HIS A 51 -9.28 -2.80 -21.64
N GLY A 52 -9.30 -4.10 -21.33
CA GLY A 52 -8.10 -4.91 -21.10
C GLY A 52 -7.48 -4.75 -19.70
N VAL A 53 -8.14 -4.03 -18.79
CA VAL A 53 -7.72 -3.95 -17.38
C VAL A 53 -8.33 -5.13 -16.64
N THR A 54 -7.60 -6.25 -16.60
CA THR A 54 -8.04 -7.47 -15.93
C THR A 54 -7.50 -7.60 -14.53
N GLU A 55 -8.19 -8.36 -13.66
CA GLU A 55 -7.72 -8.67 -12.30
C GLU A 55 -6.31 -9.25 -12.33
N GLU A 56 -6.10 -10.30 -13.13
CA GLU A 56 -4.81 -10.96 -13.27
C GLU A 56 -3.73 -10.00 -13.80
N GLY A 57 -4.08 -9.12 -14.72
CA GLY A 57 -3.19 -8.09 -15.25
C GLY A 57 -2.77 -7.08 -14.18
N ALA A 58 -3.74 -6.61 -13.40
CA ALA A 58 -3.52 -5.68 -12.30
C ALA A 58 -2.68 -6.32 -11.18
N GLU A 59 -2.94 -7.58 -10.83
CA GLU A 59 -2.16 -8.30 -9.82
C GLU A 59 -0.72 -8.52 -10.28
N ARG A 60 -0.51 -8.95 -11.54
CA ARG A 60 0.83 -9.06 -12.11
C ARG A 60 1.58 -7.73 -12.11
N ALA A 61 0.91 -6.63 -12.45
CA ALA A 61 1.50 -5.30 -12.42
C ALA A 61 1.90 -4.87 -11.00
N LEU A 62 1.01 -5.09 -10.03
CA LEU A 62 1.28 -4.80 -8.62
C LEU A 62 2.50 -5.57 -8.10
N ARG A 63 2.56 -6.88 -8.34
CA ARG A 63 3.72 -7.71 -7.95
C ARG A 63 5.04 -7.22 -8.56
N ARG A 64 5.03 -6.64 -9.77
CA ARG A 64 6.24 -6.06 -10.39
C ARG A 64 6.68 -4.77 -9.71
N VAL A 65 5.73 -3.94 -9.27
CA VAL A 65 6.03 -2.68 -8.56
C VAL A 65 6.61 -2.99 -7.18
N LEU A 66 6.07 -3.98 -6.46
CA LEU A 66 6.60 -4.39 -5.16
C LEU A 66 8.04 -4.92 -5.22
N ARG A 67 8.41 -5.59 -6.32
CA ARG A 67 9.82 -5.99 -6.54
C ARG A 67 10.76 -4.80 -6.74
N ARG A 68 10.22 -3.61 -7.04
CA ARG A 68 10.98 -2.39 -7.31
C ARG A 68 11.00 -1.42 -6.13
N ASP A 69 9.98 -1.42 -5.27
CA ASP A 69 9.92 -0.59 -4.08
C ASP A 69 10.17 -1.43 -2.81
N PRO A 70 11.31 -1.27 -2.12
CA PRO A 70 11.46 -1.76 -0.77
C PRO A 70 10.64 -0.83 0.14
N ILE A 71 9.32 -1.01 0.17
CA ILE A 71 8.54 -0.51 1.31
C ILE A 71 9.02 -1.34 2.48
N ALA A 72 9.98 -0.79 3.22
CA ALA A 72 10.48 -1.35 4.46
C ALA A 72 9.27 -1.76 5.32
N PRO A 73 9.22 -3.01 5.79
CA PRO A 73 8.01 -3.49 6.42
C PRO A 73 7.89 -2.84 7.80
N ALA A 74 6.85 -2.01 7.96
CA ALA A 74 6.28 -1.76 9.29
C ALA A 74 5.56 -3.05 9.72
N GLY A 75 6.33 -4.06 10.12
CA GLY A 75 5.85 -5.38 10.50
C GLY A 75 6.38 -6.53 9.64
N GLY A 76 7.68 -6.56 9.32
CA GLY A 76 8.29 -7.76 8.72
C GLY A 76 8.17 -8.95 9.67
N PRO A 77 8.34 -10.21 9.19
CA PRO A 77 8.36 -11.36 10.08
C PRO A 77 9.37 -11.10 11.21
N ALA A 78 9.13 -11.70 12.38
CA ALA A 78 10.03 -11.53 13.52
C ALA A 78 11.47 -11.77 13.04
N PRO A 79 12.45 -10.94 13.45
CA PRO A 79 13.81 -10.97 12.91
C PRO A 79 14.46 -12.36 12.92
N ASP A 80 13.97 -13.26 13.78
CA ASP A 80 14.42 -14.63 13.91
C ASP A 80 14.01 -15.55 12.74
N GLU A 81 12.84 -15.33 12.10
CA GLU A 81 12.39 -16.14 10.96
C GLU A 81 13.14 -15.80 9.66
N ASP A 82 13.32 -14.51 9.38
CA ASP A 82 14.12 -14.07 8.22
C ASP A 82 15.59 -14.44 8.38
N ALA A 83 16.13 -14.35 9.60
CA ALA A 83 17.48 -14.77 9.89
C ALA A 83 17.68 -16.28 9.65
N ALA A 84 16.73 -17.10 10.08
CA ALA A 84 16.76 -18.54 9.84
C ALA A 84 16.66 -18.88 8.34
N ALA A 85 15.81 -18.18 7.58
CA ALA A 85 15.65 -18.39 6.14
C ALA A 85 16.94 -18.06 5.36
N LEU A 86 17.63 -16.97 5.71
CA LEU A 86 18.89 -16.58 5.09
C LEU A 86 20.04 -17.51 5.50
N ALA A 87 20.08 -17.95 6.77
CA ALA A 87 21.05 -18.94 7.23
C ALA A 87 20.90 -20.29 6.50
N ALA A 88 19.66 -20.71 6.21
CA ALA A 88 19.38 -21.92 5.42
C ALA A 88 19.91 -21.82 3.96
N LEU A 89 20.02 -20.61 3.42
CA LEU A 89 20.65 -20.33 2.12
C LEU A 89 22.18 -20.14 2.22
N GLY A 90 22.75 -20.27 3.42
CA GLY A 90 24.19 -20.15 3.67
C GLY A 90 24.66 -18.71 3.91
N PHE A 91 23.77 -17.76 4.17
CA PHE A 91 24.14 -16.38 4.51
C PHE A 91 24.37 -16.23 6.03
N ASP A 92 25.60 -15.87 6.40
CA ASP A 92 25.98 -15.55 7.78
C ASP A 92 25.72 -14.07 8.07
N LEU A 93 24.64 -13.78 8.78
CA LEU A 93 24.20 -12.42 9.08
C LEU A 93 25.12 -11.70 10.06
N ASP A 94 25.77 -12.41 10.99
CA ASP A 94 26.72 -11.82 11.93
C ASP A 94 27.96 -11.33 11.21
N ARG A 95 28.45 -12.14 10.25
CA ARG A 95 29.56 -11.75 9.38
C ARG A 95 29.21 -10.57 8.49
N ILE A 96 28.01 -10.54 7.93
CA ILE A 96 27.54 -9.42 7.09
C ILE A 96 27.47 -8.14 7.92
N ARG A 97 26.86 -8.20 9.11
CA ARG A 97 26.77 -7.06 10.04
C ARG A 97 28.16 -6.52 10.38
N ALA A 98 29.07 -7.39 10.80
CA ALA A 98 30.44 -7.00 11.15
C ALA A 98 31.19 -6.39 9.96
N ALA A 99 31.04 -6.95 8.75
CA ALA A 99 31.66 -6.41 7.54
C ALA A 99 31.09 -5.04 7.16
N MET A 100 29.78 -4.81 7.34
CA MET A 100 29.17 -3.52 7.10
C MET A 100 29.63 -2.46 8.10
N GLU A 101 29.67 -2.77 9.40
CA GLU A 101 30.22 -1.83 10.39
C GLU A 101 31.71 -1.53 10.18
N ALA A 102 32.50 -2.53 9.76
CA ALA A 102 33.91 -2.31 9.43
C ALA A 102 34.10 -1.40 8.20
N ALA A 103 33.22 -1.51 7.21
CA ALA A 103 33.29 -0.72 5.97
C ALA A 103 32.69 0.69 6.11
N PHE A 104 31.61 0.84 6.88
CA PHE A 104 30.80 2.07 6.94
C PHE A 104 30.86 2.77 8.31
N GLY A 105 31.48 2.16 9.32
CA GLY A 105 31.63 2.68 10.67
C GLY A 105 30.63 2.08 11.68
N PRO A 106 30.88 2.28 12.98
CA PRO A 106 29.98 1.83 14.04
C PRO A 106 28.58 2.42 13.88
N GLY A 107 27.54 1.60 14.03
CA GLY A 107 26.15 2.05 13.89
C GLY A 107 25.68 2.25 12.45
N ALA A 108 26.43 1.78 11.45
CA ALA A 108 26.05 1.88 10.03
C ALA A 108 24.70 1.22 9.68
N LEU A 109 24.18 0.37 10.55
CA LEU A 109 22.90 -0.34 10.39
C LEU A 109 21.81 0.15 11.35
N ASP A 110 22.09 1.15 12.18
CA ASP A 110 21.08 1.74 13.05
C ASP A 110 20.11 2.55 12.19
N ALA A 111 18.87 2.07 12.08
CA ALA A 111 17.83 2.84 11.43
C ALA A 111 17.57 4.12 12.25
N PRO A 112 17.46 5.31 11.62
CA PRO A 112 17.00 6.49 12.33
C PRO A 112 15.62 6.18 12.91
N ALA A 113 15.41 6.49 14.20
CA ALA A 113 14.13 6.27 14.87
C ALA A 113 13.00 6.83 13.99
N PRO A 114 11.93 6.05 13.73
CA PRO A 114 10.86 6.50 12.85
C PRO A 114 10.32 7.83 13.36
N ALA A 115 10.29 8.84 12.47
CA ALA A 115 9.79 10.15 12.83
C ALA A 115 8.37 10.01 13.39
N PRO A 116 8.05 10.61 14.55
CA PRO A 116 6.72 10.48 15.14
C PRO A 116 5.68 10.99 14.13
N ALA A 117 4.69 10.14 13.84
CA ALA A 117 3.60 10.50 12.93
C ALA A 117 2.98 11.84 13.35
N PRO A 118 2.78 12.81 12.43
CA PRO A 118 2.29 14.12 12.78
C PRO A 118 0.91 14.02 13.45
N ARG A 119 0.86 14.35 14.74
CA ARG A 119 -0.38 14.42 15.51
C ARG A 119 -1.13 15.70 15.15
N GLY A 120 -2.07 15.57 14.22
CA GLY A 120 -3.21 16.46 14.10
C GLY A 120 -3.03 17.67 13.17
N LEU A 121 -3.66 17.57 11.99
CA LEU A 121 -4.23 18.73 11.28
C LEU A 121 -5.67 18.38 10.87
N ARG A 122 -6.57 18.49 11.85
CA ARG A 122 -7.99 18.79 11.60
C ARG A 122 -8.07 20.28 11.25
N ARG A 123 -8.91 20.61 10.25
CA ARG A 123 -9.20 21.96 9.65
C ARG A 123 -8.20 22.31 8.54
N LEU A 124 -8.58 22.69 7.31
CA LEU A 124 -9.77 23.42 6.86
C LEU A 124 -10.36 22.81 5.56
N VAL A 125 -11.64 22.41 5.62
CA VAL A 125 -12.51 22.49 4.44
C VAL A 125 -13.09 23.90 4.44
N ARG A 126 -12.58 24.81 3.59
CA ARG A 126 -13.32 26.01 3.20
C ARG A 126 -14.07 25.71 1.90
N ARG A 127 -15.36 25.54 2.08
CA ARG A 127 -16.43 25.53 1.09
C ARG A 127 -16.30 26.78 0.19
N ARG A 128 -16.25 26.62 -1.14
CA ARG A 128 -16.71 27.65 -2.08
C ARG A 128 -17.79 27.01 -2.94
N ARG A 129 -19.05 27.39 -2.68
CA ARG A 129 -20.16 27.21 -3.62
C ARG A 129 -19.85 28.10 -4.82
N GLU A 130 -19.85 27.54 -6.00
CA GLU A 130 -20.07 28.30 -7.23
C GLU A 130 -21.49 27.94 -7.68
N ASP A 131 -22.40 28.89 -7.50
CA ASP A 131 -23.72 28.88 -8.12
C ASP A 131 -23.59 29.57 -9.49
N PRO A 132 -24.02 28.96 -10.60
CA PRO A 132 -24.35 29.72 -11.80
C PRO A 132 -25.87 29.96 -11.85
N GLU A 133 -26.24 31.25 -11.84
CA GLU A 133 -27.57 31.72 -12.23
C GLU A 133 -27.88 31.25 -13.65
N ILE A 134 -28.98 30.52 -13.84
CA ILE A 134 -29.60 30.33 -15.15
C ILE A 134 -30.82 31.24 -15.20
N VAL A 135 -30.66 32.34 -15.93
CA VAL A 135 -31.74 33.23 -16.36
C VAL A 135 -32.52 32.51 -17.47
N LEU A 136 -33.78 32.18 -17.21
CA LEU A 136 -34.73 31.73 -18.22
C LEU A 136 -35.21 32.95 -19.02
N LEU A 137 -34.99 32.93 -20.34
CA LEU A 137 -35.81 33.63 -21.32
C LEU A 137 -36.95 32.73 -21.77
#